data_AF-G6YUN4-F1
#
_entry.id   AF-G6YUN4-F1
#
_cell.length_a   1.000
_cell.length_b   1.000
_cell.length_c   1.000
_cell.angle_alpha   90.00
_cell.angle_beta   90.00
_cell.angle_gamma   90.00
#
_symmetry.space_group_name_H-M   'P 1'
#
loop_
_entity.id
_entity.type
_entity.pdbx_description
1 polymer ?
#
loop_
_entity_poly.entity_id
_entity_poly.type
_entity_poly.pdbx_seq_one_letter_code
_entity_poly.pdbx_strand_id
1 'polypeptide(L)' 'MTLQLGETAPDFTVASTEGNIQFHEWLGDDWAVLFSHPADYTPSVPQSSVPSRSVRTSSPVAV' A
#
# COMPACT_ATOMS: atom_id res chain seq x y z
N MET A 1 -22.77 1.02 -7.20
CA MET A 1 -23.29 2.37 -6.91
C MET A 1 -22.11 3.22 -6.47
N THR A 2 -22.01 4.44 -6.96
CA THR A 2 -20.95 5.41 -6.62
C THR A 2 -21.53 6.47 -5.70
N LEU A 3 -20.85 6.77 -4.59
CA LEU A 3 -21.27 7.82 -3.66
C LEU A 3 -21.12 9.20 -4.32
N GLN A 4 -22.15 10.03 -4.24
CA GLN A 4 -22.11 11.41 -4.73
C GLN A 4 -21.87 12.40 -3.59
N LEU A 5 -21.40 13.60 -3.95
CA LEU A 5 -21.24 14.69 -2.98
C LEU A 5 -22.60 15.10 -2.41
N GLY A 6 -22.68 15.20 -1.08
CA GLY A 6 -23.90 15.52 -0.35
C GLY A 6 -24.80 14.31 -0.05
N GLU A 7 -24.47 13.12 -0.54
CA GLU A 7 -25.12 11.89 -0.10
C GLU A 7 -24.54 11.41 1.24
N THR A 8 -25.40 10.89 2.10
CA THR A 8 -24.98 10.24 3.34
C THR A 8 -24.13 9.02 3.00
N ALA A 9 -22.90 8.99 3.53
CA ALA A 9 -22.02 7.83 3.40
C ALA A 9 -22.70 6.59 4.01
N PRO A 10 -22.54 5.40 3.40
CA PRO A 10 -23.12 4.17 3.94
C PRO A 10 -22.58 3.92 5.35
N ASP A 11 -23.46 3.47 6.24
CA ASP A 11 -23.01 2.98 7.54
C ASP A 11 -22.49 1.55 7.40
N PHE A 12 -21.32 1.30 7.97
CA PHE A 12 -20.66 0.00 7.89
C PHE A 12 -19.93 -0.31 9.18
N THR A 13 -19.84 -1.61 9.46
CA THR A 13 -19.05 -2.15 10.56
C THR A 13 -17.81 -2.82 10.00
N VAL A 14 -16.62 -2.39 10.44
CA VAL A 14 -15.35 -2.94 9.96
C VAL A 14 -14.39 -3.22 11.12
N ALA A 15 -13.64 -4.31 11.01
CA ALA A 15 -12.55 -4.59 11.92
C ALA A 15 -11.37 -3.63 11.61
N SER A 16 -11.00 -2.83 12.60
CA SER A 16 -9.84 -1.93 12.55
C SER A 16 -8.75 -2.40 13.51
N THR A 17 -7.60 -1.71 13.49
CA THR A 17 -6.51 -1.92 14.47
C THR A 17 -6.91 -1.59 15.91
N GLU A 18 -7.91 -0.74 16.12
CA GLU A 18 -8.43 -0.38 17.44
C GLU A 18 -9.63 -1.25 17.87
N GLY A 19 -9.98 -2.26 17.06
CA GLY A 19 -11.14 -3.11 17.26
C GLY A 19 -12.22 -2.87 16.22
N ASN A 20 -13.42 -3.40 16.47
CA ASN A 20 -14.53 -3.31 15.54
C ASN A 20 -15.17 -1.92 15.60
N ILE A 21 -15.24 -1.23 14.48
CA ILE A 21 -15.73 0.15 14.36
C ILE A 21 -17.05 0.15 13.58
N GLN A 22 -18.07 0.84 14.11
CA GLN A 22 -19.22 1.32 13.33
C GLN A 22 -18.94 2.73 12.84
N PHE A 23 -18.99 2.94 11.52
CA PHE A 23 -18.51 4.17 10.89
C PHE A 23 -19.24 5.42 11.40
N HIS A 24 -20.57 5.40 11.51
CA HIS A 24 -21.34 6.57 11.96
C HIS A 24 -21.19 6.84 13.46
N GLU A 25 -21.10 5.80 14.28
CA GLU A 25 -20.91 5.92 15.73
C GLU A 25 -19.50 6.43 16.07
N TRP A 26 -18.48 5.99 15.32
CA TRP A 26 -17.11 6.45 15.48
C TRP A 26 -16.89 7.86 14.94
N LEU A 27 -17.61 8.26 13.88
CA LEU A 27 -17.54 9.61 13.32
C LEU A 27 -18.17 10.66 14.23
N GLY A 28 -19.31 10.34 14.85
CA GLY A 28 -20.05 11.29 15.69
C GLY A 28 -20.38 12.59 14.94
N ASP A 29 -20.06 13.73 15.56
CA ASP A 29 -20.24 15.07 14.99
C ASP A 29 -18.98 15.63 14.31
N ASP A 30 -17.91 14.84 14.23
CA ASP A 30 -16.61 15.26 13.69
C ASP A 30 -16.49 15.02 12.17
N TRP A 31 -15.44 15.58 11.57
CA TRP A 31 -15.11 15.37 10.17
C TRP A 31 -14.09 14.24 10.00
N ALA A 32 -14.33 13.31 9.07
CA ALA A 32 -13.40 12.24 8.73
C ALA A 32 -13.01 12.24 7.25
N VAL A 33 -11.81 11.72 7.00
CA VAL A 33 -11.27 11.48 5.67
C VAL A 33 -10.88 10.00 5.57
N LEU A 34 -11.45 9.30 4.59
CA LEU A 34 -11.22 7.86 4.38
C LEU A 34 -10.36 7.65 3.13
N PHE A 35 -9.26 6.93 3.29
CA PHE A 35 -8.39 6.52 2.20
C PHE A 35 -8.37 5.00 2.10
N SER A 36 -8.47 4.48 0.88
CA SER A 36 -8.27 3.06 0.60
C SER A 36 -6.92 2.85 -0.10
N HIS A 37 -6.23 1.78 0.28
CA HIS A 37 -5.03 1.31 -0.42
C HIS A 37 -5.33 -0.03 -1.11
N PRO A 38 -4.86 -0.27 -2.36
CA PRO A 38 -5.25 -1.46 -3.13
C PRO A 38 -4.73 -2.79 -2.57
N ALA A 39 -3.60 -2.78 -1.86
CA ALA A 39 -3.01 -3.95 -1.21
C ALA A 39 -1.92 -3.52 -0.21
N ASP A 40 -1.93 -4.02 1.02
CA ASP A 40 -0.84 -3.72 1.96
C ASP A 40 0.48 -4.29 1.43
N TYR A 41 1.46 -3.38 1.25
CA TYR A 41 2.87 -3.70 0.97
C TYR A 41 3.12 -4.83 -0.04
N THR A 42 2.90 -4.55 -1.33
CA THR A 42 3.75 -5.13 -2.37
C THR A 42 4.98 -4.22 -2.52
N PRO A 43 6.20 -4.62 -2.09
CA PRO A 43 7.38 -3.86 -2.42
C PRO A 43 7.54 -3.87 -3.94
N SER A 44 7.37 -2.70 -4.56
CA SER A 44 7.65 -2.48 -5.97
C SER A 44 9.14 -2.70 -6.24
N VAL A 45 9.49 -3.95 -6.57
CA VAL A 45 10.79 -4.48 -7.01
C VAL A 45 11.91 -4.60 -5.96
N PRO A 46 12.53 -5.79 -5.77
CA PRO A 46 13.85 -5.86 -5.15
C PRO A 46 14.90 -5.30 -6.12
N GLN A 47 15.50 -4.15 -5.79
CA GLN A 47 16.69 -3.59 -6.44
C GLN A 47 17.96 -4.44 -6.29
N SER A 48 17.87 -5.66 -5.75
CA SER A 48 19.04 -6.52 -5.49
C SER A 48 19.47 -7.37 -6.70
N SER A 49 18.73 -7.37 -7.80
CA SER A 49 19.14 -8.09 -9.02
C SER A 49 19.86 -7.16 -10.00
N VAL A 50 20.80 -6.35 -9.50
CA VAL A 50 21.83 -5.76 -10.35
C VAL A 50 22.92 -6.82 -10.51
N PRO A 51 23.05 -7.52 -11.65
CA PRO A 51 24.24 -8.30 -11.89
C PRO A 51 25.40 -7.32 -12.07
N SER A 52 26.16 -7.10 -10.99
CA SER A 52 27.49 -6.52 -11.03
C SER A 52 28.42 -7.43 -11.83
N ARG A 53 28.27 -7.46 -13.16
CA ARG A 53 29.25 -8.11 -14.04
C ARG A 53 30.33 -7.09 -14.36
N SER A 54 31.24 -6.96 -13.40
CA SER A 54 32.51 -6.26 -13.59
C SER A 54 33.23 -6.87 -14.80
N VAL A 55 33.41 -6.08 -15.85
CA VAL A 55 34.45 -6.31 -16.85
C VAL A 55 35.78 -6.32 -16.09
N ARG A 56 36.49 -7.44 -16.10
CA ARG A 56 37.92 -7.46 -15.81
C ARG A 56 38.60 -8.32 -16.86
N THR A 57 39.31 -7.63 -17.73
CA THR A 57 40.29 -8.15 -18.66
C THR A 57 41.44 -8.78 -17.87
N SER A 58 41.85 -10.00 -18.23
CA SER A 58 43.24 -10.46 -18.09
C SER A 58 43.42 -11.81 -18.80
N SER A 59 43.88 -11.73 -20.04
CA SER A 59 44.78 -12.76 -20.59
C SER A 59 46.17 -12.49 -19.99
N PRO A 60 46.94 -13.50 -19.55
CA PRO A 60 47.92 -14.08 -20.47
C PRO A 60 48.21 -15.60 -20.29
N VAL A 61 48.56 -16.24 -21.42
CA VAL A 61 49.62 -17.25 -21.64
C VAL A 61 49.83 -18.38 -20.60
N ALA A 62 49.63 -19.62 -21.05
CA ALA A 62 50.36 -20.82 -20.63
C ALA A 62 50.78 -21.55 -21.93
N VAL A 63 52.07 -21.47 -22.30
CA VAL A 63 53.08 -22.56 -22.30
C VAL A 63 52.63 -23.79 -23.08
#